data_AF-A0A3A6EHE7-F1
#
_entry.id   AF-A0A3A6EHE7-F1
#
_cell.length_a   1.000
_cell.length_b   1.000
_cell.length_c   1.000
_cell.angle_alpha   90.00
_cell.angle_beta   90.00
_cell.angle_gamma   90.00
#
_symmetry.space_group_name_H-M   'P 1'
#
loop_
_entity.id
_entity.type
_entity.pdbx_description
1 polymer ?
#
loop_
_entity_poly.entity_id
_entity_poly.type
_entity_poly.pdbx_seq_one_letter_code
_entity_poly.pdbx_strand_id
1 'polypeptide(L)'
;MSILEILTSGGGAVIVILTLIQIAPIKLNPWSRIAKLLGHALNSEVLEQQQETQKKLDEHIRTDDERNANLLRTQILRFNDELIDSKKHTPEHFIEILAIIDEYEAYCRTHPEYKNNRCTHAVANIGRVYDERLQKHDFL
;
A
#
# COMPACT_ATOMS: atom_id res chain seq x y z
N MET A 1 -65.62 15.27 -15.79
CA MET A 1 -64.77 14.97 -14.62
C MET A 1 -64.77 16.18 -13.71
N SER A 2 -65.12 15.97 -12.45
CA SER A 2 -65.27 17.06 -11.47
C SER A 2 -63.90 17.55 -11.03
N ILE A 3 -63.78 18.84 -10.67
CA ILE A 3 -62.56 19.42 -10.07
C ILE A 3 -62.11 18.59 -8.85
N LEU A 4 -63.07 17.95 -8.17
CA LEU A 4 -62.83 17.04 -7.07
C LEU A 4 -62.04 15.77 -7.47
N GLU A 5 -62.23 15.24 -8.69
CA GLU A 5 -61.53 14.04 -9.20
C GLU A 5 -60.08 14.34 -9.61
N ILE A 6 -59.81 15.56 -10.09
CA ILE A 6 -58.45 16.04 -10.37
C ILE A 6 -57.69 16.27 -9.05
N LEU A 7 -58.40 16.61 -7.97
CA LEU A 7 -57.81 16.82 -6.65
C LEU A 7 -57.50 15.50 -5.92
N THR A 8 -58.29 14.46 -6.14
CA THR A 8 -58.14 13.14 -5.49
C THR A 8 -57.32 12.15 -6.30
N SER A 9 -57.22 12.31 -7.63
CA SER A 9 -56.22 11.62 -8.44
C SER A 9 -54.84 12.28 -8.21
N GLY A 10 -53.76 11.51 -8.27
CA GLY A 10 -52.40 11.94 -7.87
C GLY A 10 -51.85 13.23 -8.50
N GLY A 11 -52.52 13.80 -9.52
CA GLY A 11 -52.23 15.15 -10.05
C GLY A 11 -52.62 16.30 -9.12
N GLY A 12 -53.60 16.12 -8.23
CA GLY A 12 -54.05 17.14 -7.28
C GLY A 12 -52.98 17.54 -6.27
N ALA A 13 -52.22 16.57 -5.78
CA ALA A 13 -51.10 16.82 -4.86
C ALA A 13 -50.01 17.69 -5.52
N VAL A 14 -49.74 17.46 -6.81
CA VAL A 14 -48.77 18.27 -7.59
C VAL A 14 -49.28 19.71 -7.73
N ILE A 15 -50.57 19.91 -8.00
CA ILE A 15 -51.18 21.25 -8.12
C ILE A 15 -51.15 21.99 -6.77
N VAL A 16 -51.40 21.30 -5.66
CA VAL A 16 -51.29 21.88 -4.30
C VAL A 16 -49.84 22.26 -3.98
N ILE A 17 -48.86 21.43 -4.35
CA ILE A 17 -47.44 21.76 -4.17
C ILE A 17 -47.05 22.99 -5.00
N LEU A 18 -47.51 23.08 -6.25
CA LEU A 18 -47.21 24.21 -7.13
C LEU A 18 -47.87 25.52 -6.67
N THR A 19 -49.07 25.48 -6.09
CA THR A 19 -49.76 26.67 -5.56
C THR A 19 -49.23 27.11 -4.19
N LEU A 20 -48.83 26.17 -3.32
CA LEU A 20 -48.16 26.48 -2.06
C LEU A 20 -46.81 27.18 -2.27
N ILE A 21 -46.08 26.83 -3.34
CA ILE A 21 -44.84 27.50 -3.75
C ILE A 21 -45.08 28.98 -4.16
N GLN A 22 -46.25 29.32 -4.70
CA GLN A 22 -46.55 30.70 -5.13
C GLN A 22 -47.01 31.62 -3.99
N ILE A 23 -47.66 31.09 -2.94
CA ILE A 23 -48.38 31.92 -1.96
C ILE A 23 -47.58 32.17 -0.67
N ALA A 24 -46.55 31.37 -0.38
CA ALA A 24 -45.67 31.64 0.76
C ALA A 24 -44.21 31.31 0.38
N PRO A 25 -43.24 32.24 0.56
CA PRO A 25 -41.83 31.91 0.44
C PRO A 25 -41.40 31.14 1.69
N ILE A 26 -41.98 29.97 1.94
CA ILE A 26 -41.48 29.07 2.96
C ILE A 26 -40.22 28.46 2.35
N LYS A 27 -39.06 28.97 2.77
CA LYS A 27 -37.74 28.39 2.48
C LYS A 27 -37.59 27.03 3.20
N LEU A 28 -38.50 26.10 2.94
CA LEU A 28 -38.24 24.71 3.19
C LEU A 28 -37.35 24.26 2.04
N ASN A 29 -36.17 23.75 2.38
CA ASN A 29 -35.17 23.32 1.41
C ASN A 29 -35.20 21.77 1.38
N PRO A 30 -36.27 21.14 0.86
CA PRO A 30 -36.47 19.69 0.92
C PRO A 30 -35.36 18.95 0.18
N TRP A 31 -34.91 19.50 -0.94
CA TRP A 31 -33.77 19.01 -1.72
C TRP A 31 -32.46 19.04 -0.94
N SER A 32 -32.26 20.05 -0.09
CA SER A 32 -31.07 20.10 0.77
C SER A 32 -31.06 18.99 1.83
N ARG A 33 -32.23 18.61 2.36
CA ARG A 33 -32.32 17.48 3.31
C ARG A 33 -32.10 16.14 2.62
N ILE A 34 -32.63 15.95 1.42
CA ILE A 34 -32.40 14.74 0.62
C ILE A 34 -30.92 14.62 0.23
N ALA A 35 -30.31 15.70 -0.26
CA ALA A 35 -28.88 15.75 -0.60
C ALA A 35 -27.99 15.51 0.62
N LYS A 36 -28.34 16.05 1.79
CA LYS A 36 -27.63 15.78 3.05
C LYS A 36 -27.75 14.32 3.48
N LEU A 37 -28.93 13.72 3.36
CA LEU A 37 -29.15 12.32 3.74
C LEU A 37 -28.38 11.37 2.82
N LEU A 38 -28.45 11.58 1.51
CA LEU A 38 -27.69 10.82 0.51
C LEU A 38 -26.18 11.04 0.66
N GLY A 39 -25.75 12.29 0.88
CA GLY A 39 -24.35 12.62 1.10
C GLY A 39 -23.79 12.04 2.40
N HIS A 40 -24.58 11.96 3.48
CA HIS A 40 -24.14 11.33 4.73
C HIS A 40 -23.96 9.82 4.59
N ALA A 41 -24.92 9.14 3.96
CA ALA A 41 -24.87 7.69 3.74
C ALA A 41 -23.69 7.29 2.85
N LEU A 42 -23.43 8.06 1.79
CA LEU A 42 -22.28 7.82 0.91
C LEU A 42 -20.95 8.18 1.59
N ASN A 43 -20.90 9.25 2.38
CA ASN A 43 -19.65 9.69 2.99
C ASN A 43 -19.18 8.73 4.10
N SER A 44 -20.07 8.15 4.91
CA SER A 44 -19.66 7.19 5.94
C SER A 44 -19.14 5.88 5.34
N GLU A 45 -19.83 5.34 4.34
CA GLU A 45 -19.44 4.07 3.70
C GLU A 45 -18.16 4.22 2.86
N VAL A 46 -18.00 5.35 2.16
CA VAL A 46 -16.77 5.64 1.40
C VAL A 46 -15.58 5.92 2.32
N LEU A 47 -15.78 6.60 3.47
CA LEU A 47 -14.71 6.82 4.45
C LEU A 47 -14.28 5.50 5.12
N GLU A 48 -15.21 4.63 5.49
CA GLU A 48 -14.89 3.32 6.07
C GLU A 48 -14.19 2.41 5.05
N GLN A 49 -14.69 2.35 3.81
CA GLN A 49 -14.03 1.60 2.73
C GLN A 49 -12.65 2.17 2.41
N GLN A 50 -12.47 3.50 2.39
CA GLN A 50 -11.14 4.11 2.22
C GLN A 50 -10.19 3.78 3.35
N GLN A 51 -10.65 3.77 4.61
CA GLN A 51 -9.81 3.42 5.75
C GLN A 51 -9.44 1.93 5.76
N GLU A 52 -10.37 1.04 5.40
CA GLU A 52 -10.07 -0.39 5.26
C GLU A 52 -9.12 -0.68 4.08
N THR A 53 -9.33 -0.02 2.93
CA THR A 53 -8.44 -0.15 1.78
C THR A 53 -7.04 0.39 2.09
N GLN A 54 -6.94 1.52 2.80
CA GLN A 54 -5.63 2.05 3.23
C GLN A 54 -4.91 1.08 4.17
N LYS A 55 -5.61 0.54 5.18
CA LYS A 55 -5.03 -0.45 6.11
C LYS A 55 -4.57 -1.72 5.41
N LYS A 56 -5.37 -2.24 4.46
CA LYS A 56 -5.01 -3.42 3.65
C LYS A 56 -3.81 -3.14 2.74
N LEU A 57 -3.71 -1.92 2.20
CA LEU A 57 -2.57 -1.50 1.37
C LEU A 57 -1.28 -1.40 2.20
N ASP A 58 -1.35 -0.77 3.38
CA ASP A 58 -0.19 -0.63 4.28
C ASP A 58 0.32 -2.00 4.77
N GLU A 59 -0.59 -2.94 5.08
CA GLU A 59 -0.24 -4.32 5.44
C GLU A 59 0.38 -5.09 4.27
N HIS A 60 -0.13 -4.89 3.05
CA HIS A 60 0.42 -5.51 1.85
C HIS A 60 1.82 -4.98 1.51
N ILE A 61 2.03 -3.66 1.61
CA ILE A 61 3.35 -3.03 1.42
C ILE A 61 4.36 -3.61 2.41
N ARG A 62 4.00 -3.67 3.70
CA ARG A 62 4.88 -4.24 4.74
C ARG A 62 5.22 -5.71 4.45
N THR A 63 4.24 -6.49 4.00
CA THR A 63 4.44 -7.92 3.69
C THR A 63 5.34 -8.10 2.46
N ASP A 64 5.21 -7.24 1.45
CA ASP A 64 6.04 -7.27 0.26
C ASP A 64 7.47 -6.82 0.57
N ASP A 65 7.66 -5.78 1.38
CA ASP A 65 8.98 -5.30 1.79
C ASP A 65 9.73 -6.35 2.63
N GLU A 66 9.05 -7.00 3.58
CA GLU A 66 9.64 -8.11 4.35
C GLU A 66 9.96 -9.32 3.44
N ARG A 67 9.11 -9.61 2.45
CA ARG A 67 9.39 -10.65 1.46
C ARG A 67 10.63 -10.31 0.64
N ASN A 68 10.79 -9.05 0.21
CA ASN A 68 11.98 -8.60 -0.52
C ASN A 68 13.24 -8.78 0.35
N ALA A 69 13.21 -8.33 1.61
CA ALA A 69 14.32 -8.50 2.54
C ALA A 69 14.71 -9.98 2.76
N ASN A 70 13.72 -10.88 2.78
CA ASN A 70 13.95 -12.32 2.84
C ASN A 70 14.64 -12.88 1.57
N LEU A 71 14.28 -12.37 0.39
CA LEU A 71 14.92 -12.73 -0.88
C LEU A 71 16.36 -12.25 -0.93
N LEU A 72 16.62 -10.99 -0.59
CA LEU A 72 17.98 -10.42 -0.51
C LEU A 72 18.86 -11.25 0.44
N ARG A 73 18.35 -11.55 1.64
CA ARG A 73 19.03 -12.41 2.61
C ARG A 73 19.39 -13.78 2.03
N THR A 74 18.48 -14.38 1.27
CA THR A 74 18.71 -15.70 0.67
C THR A 74 19.83 -15.65 -0.36
N GLN A 75 19.91 -14.58 -1.16
CA GLN A 75 20.98 -14.37 -2.13
C GLN A 75 22.35 -14.20 -1.46
N ILE A 76 22.43 -13.39 -0.40
CA ILE A 76 23.65 -13.19 0.39
C ILE A 76 24.14 -14.51 0.99
N LEU A 77 23.25 -15.27 1.63
CA LEU A 77 23.61 -16.55 2.25
C LEU A 77 24.06 -17.57 1.22
N ARG A 78 23.37 -17.68 0.08
CA ARG A 78 23.77 -18.58 -1.00
C ARG A 78 25.16 -18.24 -1.52
N PHE A 79 25.42 -16.97 -1.82
CA PHE A 79 26.73 -16.56 -2.31
C PHE A 79 27.83 -16.85 -1.27
N ASN A 80 27.56 -16.60 0.02
CA ASN A 80 28.49 -16.97 1.07
C ASN A 80 28.75 -18.49 1.15
N ASP A 81 27.72 -19.32 0.99
CA ASP A 81 27.88 -20.78 0.96
C ASP A 81 28.73 -21.21 -0.26
N GLU A 82 28.57 -20.55 -1.40
CA GLU A 82 29.41 -20.76 -2.59
C GLU A 82 30.90 -20.40 -2.33
N LEU A 83 31.16 -19.32 -1.59
CA LEU A 83 32.51 -18.96 -1.17
C LEU A 83 33.11 -19.98 -0.20
N ILE A 84 32.30 -20.52 0.72
CA ILE A 84 32.73 -21.60 1.65
C ILE A 84 33.08 -22.87 0.87
N ASP A 85 32.32 -23.18 -0.18
CA ASP A 85 32.59 -24.26 -1.13
C ASP A 85 33.78 -23.97 -2.07
N SER A 86 34.53 -22.88 -1.82
CA SER A 86 35.69 -22.46 -2.60
C SER A 86 35.40 -22.18 -4.08
N LYS A 87 34.15 -21.88 -4.43
CA LYS A 87 33.80 -21.46 -5.79
C LYS A 87 34.46 -20.10 -6.09
N LYS A 88 34.94 -19.96 -7.32
CA LYS A 88 35.45 -18.69 -7.82
C LYS A 88 34.32 -17.93 -8.52
N HIS A 89 34.33 -16.62 -8.35
CA HIS A 89 33.38 -15.71 -8.99
C HIS A 89 34.15 -14.56 -9.64
N THR A 90 33.51 -13.94 -10.64
CA THR A 90 34.06 -12.76 -11.32
C THR A 90 33.91 -11.52 -10.43
N PRO A 91 34.68 -10.45 -10.67
CA PRO A 91 34.54 -9.19 -9.95
C PRO A 91 33.11 -8.63 -10.02
N GLU A 92 32.43 -8.78 -11.17
CA GLU A 92 31.08 -8.26 -11.39
C GLU A 92 30.06 -8.95 -10.48
N HIS A 93 30.16 -10.27 -10.30
CA HIS A 93 29.26 -11.00 -9.40
C HIS A 93 29.47 -10.58 -7.94
N PHE A 94 30.70 -10.27 -7.52
CA PHE A 94 30.95 -9.67 -6.21
C PHE A 94 30.29 -8.30 -6.09
N ILE A 95 30.41 -7.42 -7.09
CA ILE A 95 29.79 -6.09 -7.07
C ILE A 95 28.27 -6.19 -6.96
N GLU A 96 27.64 -7.11 -7.68
CA GLU A 96 26.19 -7.36 -7.59
C GLU A 96 25.79 -7.78 -6.17
N ILE A 97 26.54 -8.70 -5.55
CA ILE A 97 26.25 -9.15 -4.19
C ILE A 97 26.48 -8.03 -3.16
N LEU A 98 27.51 -7.20 -3.34
CA LEU A 98 27.74 -6.04 -2.46
C LEU A 98 26.57 -5.04 -2.54
N ALA A 99 26.01 -4.80 -3.73
CA ALA A 99 24.82 -3.96 -3.87
C ALA A 99 23.58 -4.57 -3.18
N ILE A 100 23.41 -5.89 -3.25
CA ILE A 100 22.33 -6.61 -2.53
C ILE A 100 22.54 -6.51 -1.02
N ILE A 101 23.78 -6.57 -0.53
CA ILE A 101 24.11 -6.35 0.88
C ILE A 101 23.70 -4.94 1.31
N ASP A 102 24.05 -3.91 0.53
CA ASP A 102 23.69 -2.52 0.84
C ASP A 102 22.16 -2.33 0.97
N GLU A 103 21.39 -2.88 0.03
CA GLU A 103 19.92 -2.83 0.06
C GLU A 103 19.35 -3.55 1.28
N TYR A 104 19.89 -4.74 1.59
CA TYR A 104 19.49 -5.53 2.74
C TYR A 104 19.78 -4.83 4.07
N GLU A 105 20.97 -4.23 4.21
CA GLU A 105 21.35 -3.49 5.40
C GLU A 105 20.54 -2.19 5.56
N ALA A 106 20.21 -1.52 4.45
CA ALA A 106 19.31 -0.38 4.46
C ALA A 106 17.93 -0.78 5.02
N TYR A 107 17.37 -1.91 4.56
CA TYR A 107 16.12 -2.45 5.10
C TYR A 107 16.21 -2.77 6.59
N CYS A 108 17.27 -3.46 7.02
CA CYS A 108 17.46 -3.81 8.44
C CYS A 108 17.59 -2.57 9.34
N ARG A 109 18.18 -1.48 8.83
CA ARG A 109 18.34 -0.22 9.57
C ARG A 109 17.02 0.50 9.78
N THR A 110 16.11 0.40 8.82
CA THR A 110 14.76 0.99 8.88
C THR A 110 13.75 0.09 9.61
N HIS A 111 14.07 -1.21 9.80
CA HIS A 111 13.22 -2.22 10.45
C HIS A 111 13.97 -2.94 11.59
N PRO A 112 14.20 -2.28 12.74
CA PRO A 112 14.99 -2.86 13.84
C PRO A 112 14.39 -4.12 14.47
N GLU A 113 13.10 -4.38 14.29
CA GLU A 113 12.41 -5.60 14.74
C GLU A 113 12.67 -6.82 13.85
N TYR A 114 13.21 -6.62 12.64
CA TYR A 114 13.51 -7.69 11.69
C TYR A 114 14.68 -8.55 12.18
N LYS A 115 14.48 -9.87 12.25
CA LYS A 115 15.44 -10.82 12.85
C LYS A 115 16.60 -11.16 11.90
N ASN A 116 17.74 -10.49 12.08
CA ASN A 116 18.91 -10.55 11.18
C ASN A 116 20.09 -11.46 11.63
N ASN A 117 19.98 -12.22 12.73
CA ASN A 117 21.18 -12.80 13.38
C ASN A 117 22.10 -13.73 12.53
N ARG A 118 21.68 -14.20 11.34
CA ARG A 118 22.50 -15.07 10.48
C ARG A 118 23.23 -14.34 9.34
N CYS A 119 22.78 -13.16 8.91
CA CYS A 119 23.34 -12.51 7.72
C CYS A 119 24.63 -11.75 8.02
N THR A 120 24.80 -11.22 9.24
CA THR A 120 25.98 -10.42 9.63
C THR A 120 27.31 -11.15 9.41
N HIS A 121 27.39 -12.44 9.72
CA HIS A 121 28.61 -13.22 9.48
C HIS A 121 28.87 -13.48 8.00
N ALA A 122 27.81 -13.70 7.20
CA ALA A 122 27.92 -13.89 5.77
C ALA A 122 28.43 -12.62 5.07
N VAL A 123 27.86 -11.46 5.42
CA VAL A 123 28.31 -10.14 4.93
C VAL A 123 29.79 -9.91 5.23
N ALA A 124 30.21 -10.15 6.47
CA ALA A 124 31.61 -10.00 6.87
C ALA A 124 32.56 -10.93 6.09
N ASN A 125 32.16 -12.18 5.86
CA ASN A 125 32.97 -13.12 5.08
C ASN A 125 33.06 -12.71 3.60
N ILE A 126 31.95 -12.29 3.00
CA ILE A 126 31.91 -11.82 1.61
C ILE A 126 32.85 -10.62 1.41
N GLY A 127 32.77 -9.62 2.29
CA GLY A 127 33.66 -8.45 2.24
C GLY A 127 35.14 -8.85 2.35
N ARG A 128 35.47 -9.70 3.32
CA ARG A 128 36.85 -10.22 3.48
C ARG A 128 37.36 -10.93 2.23
N VAL A 129 36.56 -11.82 1.64
CA VAL A 129 36.97 -12.55 0.43
C VAL A 129 37.12 -11.60 -0.74
N TYR A 130 36.21 -10.64 -0.92
CA TYR A 130 36.34 -9.62 -1.96
C TYR A 130 37.66 -8.84 -1.85
N ASP A 131 37.99 -8.35 -0.66
CA ASP A 131 39.24 -7.60 -0.41
C ASP A 131 40.48 -8.47 -0.68
N GLU A 132 40.46 -9.73 -0.25
CA GLU A 132 41.54 -10.68 -0.52
C GLU A 132 41.73 -10.92 -2.03
N ARG A 133 40.63 -11.05 -2.78
CA ARG A 133 40.69 -11.27 -4.23
C ARG A 133 41.14 -10.02 -4.98
N LEU A 134 40.73 -8.85 -4.50
CA LEU A 134 41.16 -7.58 -5.05
C LEU A 134 42.67 -7.37 -4.87
N GLN A 135 43.22 -7.73 -3.70
CA GLN A 135 44.66 -7.64 -3.43
C GLN A 135 45.48 -8.63 -4.26
N LYS A 136 44.98 -9.85 -4.43
CA LYS A 136 45.70 -10.93 -5.14
C LYS A 136 45.47 -10.93 -6.65
N HIS A 137 44.52 -10.14 -7.15
CA HIS A 137 44.06 -10.16 -8.54
C HIS A 137 43.66 -11.57 -9.02
N ASP A 138 43.02 -12.38 -8.16
CA ASP A 138 42.71 -13.80 -8.39
C ASP A 138 41.20 -14.11 -8.41
N PHE A 139 40.41 -13.16 -8.94
CA PHE A 139 39.04 -13.44 -9.38
C PHE A 139 39.02 -14.54 -10.48
N LEU A 140 37.83 -15.11 -10.74
CA LEU A 140 37.64 -16.14 -11.79
C LEU A 140 38.11 -15.63 -13.17
#